data_AF-A0A941A7I5-F1
#
_entry.id   AF-A0A941A7I5-F1
#
_cell.length_a   1.000
_cell.length_b   1.000
_cell.length_c   1.000
_cell.angle_alpha   90.00
_cell.angle_beta   90.00
_cell.angle_gamma   90.00
#
_symmetry.space_group_name_H-M   'P 1'
#
loop_
_entity.id
_entity.type
_entity.pdbx_description
1 polymer ?
#
loop_
_entity_poly.entity_id
_entity_poly.type
_entity_poly.pdbx_seq_one_letter_code
_entity_poly.pdbx_strand_id
1 'polypeptide(L)'
;WTDEVKGKGSVQFETKAELLDNYDEIFTLQVREAIVGQKVAELFVNWQGVMVGKGEVWLSASDKKPGRYGISAVNLVNLPQ
;
A
#
# COMPACT_ATOMS: atom_id res chain seq x y z
N TRP A 1 5.23 10.45 0.95
CA TRP A 1 4.52 10.21 2.24
C TRP A 1 5.01 11.20 3.28
N THR A 2 4.08 11.94 3.90
CA THR A 2 4.30 12.69 5.15
C THR A 2 4.10 11.75 6.33
N ASP A 3 4.69 12.07 7.49
CA ASP A 3 4.68 11.20 8.68
C ASP A 3 3.28 11.11 9.36
N GLU A 4 2.24 11.66 8.73
CA GLU A 4 0.94 11.93 9.36
C GLU A 4 -0.22 11.58 8.43
N VAL A 5 -0.30 10.31 8.01
CA VAL A 5 -1.51 9.75 7.41
C VAL A 5 -2.06 8.68 8.36
N LYS A 6 -2.82 9.12 9.38
CA LYS A 6 -3.58 8.24 10.26
C LYS A 6 -5.07 8.38 9.93
N GLY A 7 -5.58 7.44 9.14
CA GLY A 7 -7.01 7.29 8.94
C GLY A 7 -7.66 6.69 10.20
N LYS A 8 -8.93 6.99 10.46
CA LYS A 8 -9.68 6.28 11.51
C LYS A 8 -9.75 4.78 11.13
N GLY A 9 -9.17 3.90 11.96
CA GLY A 9 -9.07 2.47 11.67
C GLY A 9 -7.82 2.06 10.88
N SER A 10 -6.73 2.82 10.90
CA SER A 10 -5.45 2.39 10.31
C SER A 10 -4.50 1.78 11.35
N VAL A 11 -3.83 0.68 10.99
CA VAL A 11 -2.64 0.16 11.69
C VAL A 11 -1.40 0.65 10.95
N GLN A 12 -0.34 1.04 11.67
CA GLN A 12 0.95 1.40 11.08
C GLN A 12 2.02 0.39 11.48
N PHE A 13 2.84 0.03 10.51
CA PHE A 13 4.03 -0.80 10.69
C PHE A 13 5.23 0.08 10.32
N GLU A 14 5.99 0.51 11.31
CA GLU A 14 7.09 1.47 11.14
C GLU A 14 8.40 0.76 10.80
N THR A 15 8.50 -0.53 11.14
CA THR A 15 9.72 -1.32 10.94
C THR A 15 9.52 -2.44 9.93
N LYS A 16 10.65 -2.90 9.36
CA LYS A 16 10.68 -4.09 8.50
C LYS A 16 10.24 -5.35 9.28
N ALA A 17 10.58 -5.46 10.56
CA ALA A 17 10.22 -6.61 11.37
C ALA A 17 8.70 -6.71 11.53
N GLU A 18 8.07 -5.61 11.93
CA GLU A 18 6.61 -5.50 12.05
C GLU A 18 5.87 -5.84 10.74
N LEU A 19 6.38 -5.39 9.60
CA LEU A 19 5.83 -5.74 8.28
C LEU A 19 5.95 -7.24 7.99
N LEU A 20 7.06 -7.86 8.35
CA LEU A 20 7.30 -9.29 8.10
C LEU A 20 6.47 -10.18 9.02
N ASP A 21 6.35 -9.80 10.29
CA ASP A 21 5.57 -10.55 11.28
C ASP A 21 4.08 -10.58 10.92
N ASN A 22 3.58 -9.55 10.23
CA ASN A 22 2.19 -9.42 9.79
C ASN A 22 2.01 -9.61 8.28
N TYR A 23 3.01 -10.17 7.59
CA TYR A 23 3.06 -10.16 6.12
C TYR A 23 1.82 -10.79 5.48
N ASP A 24 1.38 -11.95 5.96
CA ASP A 24 0.23 -12.65 5.37
C ASP A 24 -1.12 -11.97 5.65
N GLU A 25 -1.21 -11.21 6.73
CA GLU A 25 -2.41 -10.43 7.07
C GLU A 25 -2.51 -9.15 6.25
N ILE A 26 -1.36 -8.56 5.91
CA ILE A 26 -1.27 -7.38 5.04
C ILE A 26 -1.44 -7.79 3.57
N PHE A 27 -0.65 -8.76 3.10
CA PHE A 27 -0.67 -9.24 1.73
C PHE A 27 -1.61 -10.43 1.60
N THR A 28 -2.90 -10.22 1.91
CA THR A 28 -3.93 -11.24 1.72
C THR A 28 -3.99 -11.74 0.27
N LEU A 29 -4.70 -12.84 0.02
CA LEU A 29 -4.89 -13.36 -1.34
C LEU A 29 -5.44 -12.28 -2.29
N GLN A 30 -6.45 -11.52 -1.87
CA GLN A 30 -7.03 -10.43 -2.66
C GLN A 30 -5.98 -9.36 -3.03
N VAL A 31 -5.16 -8.94 -2.07
CA VAL A 31 -4.11 -7.94 -2.30
C VAL A 31 -3.07 -8.48 -3.28
N ARG A 32 -2.64 -9.74 -3.12
CA ARG A 32 -1.67 -10.38 -4.02
C ARG A 32 -2.22 -10.51 -5.44
N GLU A 33 -3.49 -10.91 -5.59
CA GLU A 33 -4.15 -10.99 -6.88
C GLU A 33 -4.28 -9.63 -7.57
N ALA A 34 -4.61 -8.57 -6.81
CA ALA A 34 -4.64 -7.20 -7.34
C ALA A 34 -3.27 -6.75 -7.86
N ILE A 35 -2.18 -7.08 -7.15
CA ILE A 35 -0.80 -6.76 -7.57
C ILE A 35 -0.39 -7.56 -8.81
N VAL A 36 -0.62 -8.88 -8.82
CA VAL A 36 -0.16 -9.74 -9.92
C VAL A 36 -1.01 -9.56 -11.18
N GLY A 37 -2.30 -9.30 -11.03
CA GLY A 37 -3.24 -9.13 -12.14
C GLY A 37 -3.23 -7.75 -12.80
N GLN A 38 -2.50 -6.77 -12.24
CA GLN A 38 -2.47 -5.41 -12.78
C GLN A 38 -1.84 -5.35 -14.17
N LYS A 39 -2.39 -4.49 -15.04
CA LYS A 39 -1.74 -4.09 -16.29
C LYS A 39 -1.41 -2.61 -16.22
N VAL A 40 -0.20 -2.25 -16.63
CA VAL A 40 0.28 -0.86 -16.57
C VAL A 40 -0.67 0.12 -17.29
N ALA A 41 -1.23 -0.29 -18.42
CA ALA A 41 -2.17 0.52 -19.21
C ALA A 41 -3.54 0.73 -18.53
N GLU A 42 -3.87 -0.06 -17.51
CA GLU A 42 -5.15 -0.04 -16.79
C GLU A 42 -5.00 0.58 -15.38
N LEU A 43 -3.79 1.00 -15.00
CA LEU A 43 -3.54 1.63 -13.70
C LEU A 43 -4.17 3.02 -13.65
N PHE A 44 -4.80 3.31 -12.52
CA PHE A 44 -5.21 4.66 -12.20
C PHE A 44 -4.04 5.43 -11.60
N VAL A 45 -3.67 6.55 -12.23
CA VAL A 45 -2.53 7.39 -11.84
C VAL A 45 -2.99 8.81 -11.64
N ASN A 46 -2.62 9.41 -10.51
CA ASN A 46 -2.85 10.82 -10.25
C ASN A 46 -1.67 11.43 -9.46
N TRP A 47 -1.81 12.69 -9.04
CA TRP A 47 -0.78 13.41 -8.28
C TRP A 47 -0.47 12.79 -6.90
N GLN A 48 -1.35 11.93 -6.35
CA GLN A 48 -1.16 11.24 -5.08
C GLN A 48 -0.38 9.92 -5.24
N GLY A 49 -0.30 9.39 -6.46
CA GLY A 49 0.41 8.15 -6.77
C GLY A 49 -0.34 7.26 -7.74
N VAL A 50 -0.07 5.96 -7.63
CA VAL A 50 -0.62 4.91 -8.48
C VAL A 50 -1.50 4.00 -7.64
N MET A 51 -2.74 3.80 -8.07
CA MET A 51 -3.67 2.86 -7.46
C MET A 51 -3.65 1.54 -8.23
N VAL A 52 -3.53 0.44 -7.50
CA VAL A 52 -3.53 -0.93 -8.03
C VAL A 52 -4.87 -1.60 -7.68
N GLY A 53 -5.40 -2.36 -8.64
CA GLY A 53 -6.71 -2.99 -8.52
C GLY A 53 -7.84 -1.96 -8.44
N LYS A 54 -8.78 -2.17 -7.52
CA LYS A 54 -9.88 -1.27 -7.19
C LYS A 54 -9.56 -0.38 -5.99
N GLY A 55 -8.29 -0.32 -5.59
CA GLY A 55 -7.84 0.43 -4.42
C GLY A 55 -7.17 -0.43 -3.36
N GLU A 56 -6.93 -1.72 -3.61
CA GLU A 56 -6.27 -2.61 -2.65
C GLU A 56 -4.87 -2.12 -2.26
N VAL A 57 -4.12 -1.51 -3.18
CA VAL A 57 -2.76 -1.02 -2.93
C VAL A 57 -2.53 0.34 -3.56
N TRP A 58 -1.83 1.21 -2.84
CA TRP A 58 -1.31 2.47 -3.36
C TRP A 58 0.21 2.51 -3.34
N LEU A 59 0.80 2.94 -4.45
CA LEU A 59 2.23 3.18 -4.61
C LEU A 59 2.48 4.68 -4.77
N SER A 60 3.56 5.20 -4.17
CA SER A 60 4.02 6.56 -4.45
C SER A 60 5.53 6.70 -4.41
N ALA A 61 5.97 7.90 -4.80
CA ALA A 61 7.34 8.36 -4.64
C ALA A 61 7.51 9.11 -3.31
N SER A 62 8.72 9.07 -2.77
CA SER A 62 9.08 9.85 -1.58
C SER A 62 9.34 11.32 -1.95
N ASP A 63 8.61 12.23 -1.30
CA ASP A 63 8.83 13.68 -1.42
C ASP A 63 10.20 14.10 -0.85
N LYS A 64 10.69 13.36 0.16
CA LYS A 64 11.95 13.63 0.86
C LYS A 64 13.17 13.03 0.12
N LYS A 65 12.96 12.01 -0.72
CA LYS A 65 14.03 11.25 -1.39
C LYS A 65 13.64 10.92 -2.84
N PRO A 66 13.94 11.81 -3.80
CA PRO A 66 13.65 11.59 -5.22
C PRO A 66 14.18 10.23 -5.70
N GLY A 67 13.40 9.52 -6.51
CA GLY A 67 13.73 8.18 -7.01
C GLY A 67 13.46 7.04 -6.02
N ARG A 68 13.00 7.32 -4.79
CA ARG A 68 12.52 6.27 -3.87
C ARG A 68 11.02 6.06 -4.05
N TYR A 69 10.64 4.83 -4.37
CA TYR A 69 9.25 4.40 -4.50
C TYR A 69 8.88 3.38 -3.42
N GLY A 70 7.60 3.27 -3.10
CA GLY A 70 7.10 2.24 -2.18
C GLY A 70 5.60 2.23 -2.05
N ILE A 71 5.10 1.21 -1.34
CA ILE A 71 3.69 1.09 -0.94
C ILE A 71 3.42 2.10 0.19
N SER A 72 2.36 2.90 0.09
CA SER A 72 1.83 3.68 1.24
C SER A 72 0.94 2.88 2.14
N ALA A 73 0.10 2.11 1.47
CA ALA A 73 -1.21 1.78 1.97
C ALA A 73 -1.62 0.51 1.27
N VAL A 74 -2.12 -0.39 2.10
CA VAL A 74 -2.79 -1.61 1.71
C VAL A 74 -4.15 -1.54 2.37
N ASN A 75 -5.21 -1.53 1.56
CA ASN A 75 -6.57 -1.44 2.06
C ASN A 75 -7.09 -2.85 2.33
N LEU A 76 -7.26 -3.16 3.60
CA LEU A 76 -7.72 -4.47 4.06
C LEU A 76 -9.23 -4.43 4.29
N VAL A 77 -9.92 -5.49 3.87
CA VAL A 77 -11.35 -5.68 4.17
C VAL A 77 -11.55 -5.97 5.67
N ASN A 78 -10.57 -6.65 6.29
CA ASN A 78 -10.51 -6.92 7.71
C ASN A 78 -9.14 -6.47 8.25
N LEU A 79 -9.14 -5.67 9.31
CA LEU A 79 -7.90 -5.25 9.96
C LEU A 79 -7.37 -6.38 10.86
N PRO A 80 -6.05 -6.62 10.86
CA PRO A 80 -5.34 -7.32 11.93
C PRO A 80 -5.83 -6.83 13.30
N GLN A 81 -6.04 -7.75 14.24
CA GLN A 81 -6.37 -7.41 15.63
C GLN A 81 -5.11 -7.13 16.45
#